data_AF-A0A359LTR7-F1
#
_entry.id   AF-A0A359LTR7-F1
#
_cell.length_a   1.000
_cell.length_b   1.000
_cell.length_c   1.000
_cell.angle_alpha   90.00
_cell.angle_beta   90.00
_cell.angle_gamma   90.00
#
_symmetry.space_group_name_H-M   'P 1'
#
loop_
_entity.id
_entity.type
_entity.pdbx_description
1 polymer ?
#
loop_
_entity_poly.entity_id
_entity_poly.type
_entity_poly.pdbx_seq_one_letter_code
_entity_poly.pdbx_strand_id
1 'polypeptide(L)'
;MPKLAAAVDRPAILVAGSAALCVVLLSLAWLQYRWIGQLSDAERARLQARLHESGRAFADEFDGLLLEVAQQVLAPRGPFESPEQRLRVWLEFARYPRLIEGFFVVEDGQVRSVAVSDGRTPEPERIPSAVRAVLDAPGPPAPMGRGLGPPLVEGPGVLAMMTIRGRPNAGGPPPGVFGFRRPGPRPMPAERPVWVIAVIDLGVVTRELLPELSRRHFGPDWQVTVRALRDDRIVYQSALQPHRPEFTTPLLEIRPGRPEAEQRPPGPGRPPREPRWQLEVAPTRGTLEELVDAARTRNLALSGAALGLLCAAAGLLMLSLARARRLSRLRMELVAGVSHELRTPVAVIVSAADNLADGVVTTPEQ
;
A
#
# COMPACT_ATOMS: atom_id res chain seq x y z
N MET A 1 10.11 -67.47 1.04
CA MET A 1 10.43 -66.06 1.36
C MET A 1 10.39 -65.80 2.89
N PRO A 2 11.35 -66.28 3.71
CA PRO A 2 11.28 -66.09 5.17
C PRO A 2 12.20 -64.99 5.72
N LYS A 3 13.05 -64.34 4.89
CA LYS A 3 14.06 -63.38 5.37
C LYS A 3 13.55 -61.97 5.68
N LEU A 4 12.31 -61.62 5.29
CA LEU A 4 11.74 -60.28 5.56
C LEU A 4 11.03 -60.19 6.92
N ALA A 5 10.56 -61.30 7.49
CA ALA A 5 9.84 -61.30 8.77
C ALA A 5 10.77 -61.15 9.99
N ALA A 6 12.03 -61.61 9.89
CA ALA A 6 13.00 -61.55 10.99
C ALA A 6 13.60 -60.16 11.24
N ALA A 7 13.37 -59.19 10.35
CA ALA A 7 13.91 -57.84 10.52
C ALA A 7 13.17 -57.05 11.62
N VAL A 8 11.89 -57.34 11.87
CA VAL A 8 10.98 -56.49 12.68
C VAL A 8 11.26 -56.55 14.19
N ASP A 9 12.06 -57.51 14.67
CA ASP A 9 12.30 -57.78 16.10
C ASP A 9 13.45 -56.99 16.75
N ARG A 10 14.12 -56.10 16.01
CA ARG A 10 15.25 -55.33 16.55
C ARG A 10 14.76 -54.03 17.21
N PRO A 11 15.06 -53.78 18.51
CA PRO A 11 14.76 -52.50 19.16
C PRO A 11 15.37 -51.30 18.42
N ALA A 12 16.47 -51.54 17.70
CA ALA A 12 17.10 -50.58 16.79
C ALA A 12 16.14 -50.02 15.73
N ILE A 13 15.17 -50.79 15.22
CA ILE A 13 14.22 -50.30 14.21
C ILE A 13 13.17 -49.37 14.83
N LEU A 14 12.72 -49.64 16.06
CA LEU A 14 11.79 -48.75 16.76
C LEU A 14 12.49 -47.44 17.15
N VAL A 15 13.74 -47.51 17.61
CA VAL A 15 14.55 -46.32 17.92
C VAL A 15 14.84 -45.53 16.64
N ALA A 16 15.26 -46.19 15.56
CA ALA A 16 15.49 -45.54 14.27
C ALA A 16 14.21 -44.92 13.69
N GLY A 17 13.06 -45.61 13.79
CA GLY A 17 11.78 -45.10 13.35
C GLY A 17 11.31 -43.89 14.17
N SER A 18 11.54 -43.91 15.49
CA SER A 18 11.25 -42.78 16.37
C SER A 18 12.15 -41.58 16.08
N ALA A 19 13.45 -41.81 15.91
CA ALA A 19 14.40 -40.78 15.53
C ALA A 19 14.04 -40.16 14.17
N ALA A 20 13.70 -40.99 13.17
CA ALA A 20 13.27 -40.53 11.86
C ALA A 20 11.99 -39.68 11.94
N LEU A 21 11.00 -40.13 12.73
CA LEU A 21 9.77 -39.35 12.94
C LEU A 21 10.05 -38.01 13.63
N CYS A 22 10.90 -37.99 14.67
CA CYS A 22 11.29 -36.75 15.33
C CYS A 22 11.97 -35.78 14.35
N VAL A 23 12.87 -36.27 13.49
CA VAL A 23 13.50 -35.45 12.45
C VAL A 23 12.46 -34.87 11.49
N VAL A 24 11.48 -35.67 11.05
CA VAL A 24 10.40 -35.20 10.17
C VAL A 24 9.54 -34.13 10.85
N LEU A 25 9.13 -34.35 12.10
CA LEU A 25 8.30 -33.39 12.85
C LEU A 25 9.04 -32.08 13.12
N LEU A 26 10.31 -32.13 13.49
CA LEU A 26 11.16 -30.95 13.66
C LEU A 26 11.38 -30.21 12.35
N SER A 27 11.59 -30.94 11.25
CA SER A 27 11.72 -30.36 9.92
C SER A 27 10.43 -29.67 9.48
N LEU A 28 9.27 -30.30 9.74
CA LEU A 28 7.96 -29.72 9.43
C LEU A 28 7.72 -28.45 10.26
N ALA A 29 8.00 -28.48 11.56
CA ALA A 29 7.87 -27.33 12.45
C ALA A 29 8.75 -26.15 11.99
N TRP A 30 9.99 -26.43 11.60
CA TRP A 30 10.90 -25.43 11.05
C TRP A 30 10.39 -24.85 9.74
N LEU A 31 9.91 -25.71 8.82
CA LEU A 31 9.37 -25.27 7.54
C LEU A 31 8.09 -24.43 7.72
N GLN A 32 7.20 -24.83 8.62
CA GLN A 32 5.99 -24.09 9.00
C GLN A 32 6.34 -22.71 9.56
N TYR A 33 7.26 -22.66 10.53
CA TYR A 33 7.71 -21.40 11.11
C TYR A 33 8.27 -20.45 10.06
N ARG A 34 9.13 -20.97 9.16
CA ARG A 34 9.75 -20.19 8.09
C ARG A 34 8.73 -19.73 7.04
N TRP A 35 7.84 -20.60 6.59
CA TRP A 35 6.82 -20.27 5.58
C TRP A 35 5.81 -19.26 6.09
N ILE A 36 5.36 -19.39 7.35
CA ILE A 36 4.45 -18.43 7.97
C ILE A 36 5.12 -17.05 8.06
N GLY A 37 6.40 -17.00 8.44
CA GLY A 37 7.16 -15.73 8.43
C GLY A 37 7.24 -15.10 7.04
N GLN A 38 7.63 -15.88 6.03
CA GLN A 38 7.72 -15.41 4.64
C GLN A 38 6.38 -14.93 4.09
N LEU A 39 5.28 -15.60 4.43
CA LEU A 39 3.94 -15.19 4.00
C LEU A 39 3.53 -13.88 4.65
N SER A 40 3.74 -13.73 5.96
CA SER A 40 3.48 -12.48 6.69
C SER A 40 4.29 -11.31 6.13
N ASP A 41 5.57 -11.51 5.84
CA ASP A 41 6.43 -10.48 5.26
C ASP A 41 5.98 -10.10 3.84
N ALA A 42 5.62 -11.09 3.02
CA ALA A 42 5.10 -10.86 1.67
C ALA A 42 3.74 -10.16 1.69
N GLU A 43 2.86 -10.49 2.63
CA GLU A 43 1.56 -9.84 2.81
C GLU A 43 1.71 -8.40 3.29
N ARG A 44 2.61 -8.14 4.26
CA ARG A 44 3.00 -6.78 4.65
C ARG A 44 3.51 -5.98 3.46
N ALA A 45 4.45 -6.53 2.70
CA ALA A 45 5.03 -5.85 1.55
C ALA A 45 3.95 -5.51 0.50
N ARG A 46 2.98 -6.41 0.26
CA ARG A 46 1.85 -6.18 -0.63
C ARG A 46 0.93 -5.06 -0.12
N LEU A 47 0.59 -5.06 1.17
CA LEU A 47 -0.24 -4.02 1.77
C LEU A 47 0.44 -2.66 1.71
N GLN A 48 1.73 -2.59 2.04
CA GLN A 48 2.53 -1.37 1.91
C GLN A 48 2.61 -0.90 0.46
N ALA A 49 2.88 -1.80 -0.49
CA ALA A 49 2.95 -1.43 -1.91
C ALA A 49 1.61 -0.85 -2.40
N ARG A 50 0.49 -1.48 -2.06
CA ARG A 50 -0.85 -0.97 -2.37
C ARG A 50 -1.11 0.39 -1.73
N LEU A 51 -0.73 0.58 -0.47
CA LEU A 51 -0.86 1.86 0.23
C LEU A 51 -0.08 2.98 -0.46
N HIS A 52 1.16 2.70 -0.88
CA HIS A 52 1.98 3.66 -1.62
C HIS A 52 1.40 3.98 -3.00
N GLU A 53 0.88 2.97 -3.70
CA GLU A 53 0.23 3.15 -5.00
C GLU A 53 -1.04 3.99 -4.88
N SER A 54 -1.95 3.65 -3.96
CA SER A 54 -3.16 4.44 -3.66
C SER A 54 -2.82 5.87 -3.19
N GLY A 55 -1.78 6.02 -2.38
CA GLY A 55 -1.32 7.33 -1.90
C GLY A 55 -0.82 8.24 -3.01
N ARG A 56 -0.05 7.70 -3.96
CA ARG A 56 0.38 8.45 -5.14
C ARG A 56 -0.79 8.75 -6.08
N ALA A 57 -1.64 7.76 -6.36
CA ALA A 57 -2.82 7.95 -7.20
C ALA A 57 -3.78 9.02 -6.64
N PHE A 58 -3.95 9.06 -5.31
CA PHE A 58 -4.68 10.12 -4.63
C PHE A 58 -4.04 11.50 -4.87
N ALA A 59 -2.73 11.61 -4.66
CA ALA A 59 -2.01 12.87 -4.81
C ALA A 59 -2.07 13.36 -6.27
N ASP A 60 -1.88 12.45 -7.23
CA ASP A 60 -1.94 12.74 -8.66
C ASP A 60 -3.35 13.17 -9.11
N GLU A 61 -4.42 12.53 -8.60
CA GLU A 61 -5.80 12.96 -8.90
C GLU A 61 -6.11 14.32 -8.27
N PHE A 62 -5.67 14.57 -7.03
CA PHE A 62 -5.84 15.85 -6.35
C PHE A 62 -5.11 16.99 -7.07
N ASP A 63 -3.81 16.80 -7.34
CA ASP A 63 -2.98 17.79 -8.05
C ASP A 63 -3.45 17.95 -9.50
N GLY A 64 -3.94 16.87 -10.12
CA GLY A 64 -4.57 16.89 -11.44
C GLY A 64 -5.80 17.79 -11.53
N LEU A 65 -6.69 17.75 -10.53
CA LEU A 65 -7.88 18.63 -10.48
C LEU A 65 -7.49 20.12 -10.35
N LEU A 66 -6.46 20.43 -9.57
CA LEU A 66 -5.97 21.81 -9.43
C LEU A 66 -5.20 22.26 -10.68
N LEU A 67 -4.46 21.35 -11.31
CA LEU A 67 -3.82 21.59 -12.58
C LEU A 67 -4.86 21.82 -13.69
N GLU A 68 -6.00 21.13 -13.62
CA GLU A 68 -7.13 21.33 -14.53
C GLU A 68 -7.68 22.75 -14.40
N VAL A 69 -7.91 23.25 -13.17
CA VAL A 69 -8.28 24.66 -12.94
C VAL A 69 -7.24 25.60 -13.53
N ALA A 70 -5.95 25.34 -13.27
CA ALA A 70 -4.88 26.17 -13.81
C ALA A 70 -4.84 26.18 -15.35
N GLN A 71 -5.03 25.03 -16.00
CA GLN A 71 -4.94 24.91 -17.46
C GLN A 71 -6.22 25.28 -18.21
N GLN A 72 -7.39 25.12 -17.60
CA GLN A 72 -8.66 25.40 -18.26
C GLN A 72 -9.15 26.82 -17.95
N VAL A 73 -8.96 27.28 -16.71
CA VAL A 73 -9.51 28.55 -16.22
C VAL A 73 -8.47 29.66 -16.16
N LEU A 74 -7.21 29.34 -15.86
CA LEU A 74 -6.16 30.37 -15.80
C LEU A 74 -5.41 30.51 -17.14
N ALA A 75 -5.11 29.40 -17.81
CA ALA A 75 -4.41 29.38 -19.10
C ALA A 75 -5.26 29.78 -20.32
N PRO A 76 -4.85 30.80 -21.10
CA PRO A 76 -5.47 31.07 -22.39
C PRO A 76 -5.06 29.97 -23.39
N ARG A 77 -6.04 29.34 -24.05
CA ARG A 77 -5.78 28.36 -25.12
C ARG A 77 -5.57 29.04 -26.47
N GLY A 78 -6.06 30.28 -26.61
CA GLY A 78 -5.88 31.11 -27.79
C GLY A 78 -5.65 32.59 -27.47
N PRO A 79 -5.10 33.38 -28.42
CA PRO A 79 -4.75 34.79 -28.20
C PRO A 79 -5.95 35.72 -27.92
N PHE A 80 -7.17 35.27 -28.22
CA PHE A 80 -8.39 36.09 -28.13
C PHE A 80 -9.43 35.55 -27.15
N GLU A 81 -9.16 34.46 -26.43
CA GLU A 81 -10.11 33.94 -25.44
C GLU A 81 -10.23 34.90 -24.26
N SER A 82 -11.47 35.27 -23.92
CA SER A 82 -11.72 36.05 -22.72
C SER A 82 -11.58 35.17 -21.48
N PRO A 83 -10.93 35.65 -20.40
CA PRO A 83 -10.87 34.93 -19.14
C PRO A 83 -12.26 34.55 -18.59
N GLU A 84 -13.26 35.41 -18.78
CA GLU A 84 -14.63 35.22 -18.30
C GLU A 84 -15.37 34.09 -19.03
N GLN A 85 -15.14 33.92 -20.34
CA GLN A 85 -15.69 32.78 -21.09
C GLN A 85 -15.12 31.45 -20.59
N ARG A 86 -13.83 31.40 -20.27
CA ARG A 86 -13.19 30.18 -19.74
C ARG A 86 -13.76 29.79 -18.39
N LEU A 87 -13.98 30.77 -17.50
CA LEU A 87 -14.70 30.53 -16.25
C LEU A 87 -16.13 30.03 -16.49
N ARG A 88 -16.86 30.61 -17.46
CA ARG A 88 -18.23 30.18 -17.77
C ARG A 88 -18.30 28.73 -18.22
N VAL A 89 -17.40 28.32 -19.11
CA VAL A 89 -17.29 26.93 -19.57
C VAL A 89 -16.96 25.99 -18.40
N TRP A 90 -16.07 26.40 -17.49
CA TRP A 90 -15.77 25.64 -16.28
C TRP A 90 -17.00 25.47 -15.39
N LEU A 91 -17.71 26.55 -15.09
CA LEU A 91 -18.91 26.51 -14.24
C LEU A 91 -20.02 25.62 -14.82
N GLU A 92 -20.07 25.46 -16.15
CA GLU A 92 -21.08 24.64 -16.84
C GLU A 92 -20.71 23.15 -16.91
N PHE A 93 -19.42 22.82 -17.12
CA PHE A 93 -19.00 21.44 -17.45
C PHE A 93 -18.04 20.78 -16.45
N ALA A 94 -17.47 21.52 -15.51
CA ALA A 94 -16.49 20.96 -14.59
C ALA A 94 -17.13 19.99 -13.58
N ARG A 95 -16.35 19.01 -13.11
CA ARG A 95 -16.78 18.07 -12.06
C ARG A 95 -17.09 18.79 -10.74
N TYR A 96 -16.30 19.82 -10.40
CA TYR A 96 -16.47 20.63 -9.19
C TYR A 96 -16.55 22.12 -9.57
N PRO A 97 -17.70 22.60 -10.07
CA PRO A 97 -17.82 23.99 -10.53
C PRO A 97 -17.66 24.98 -9.38
N ARG A 98 -18.10 24.60 -8.16
CA ARG A 98 -17.99 25.39 -6.93
C ARG A 98 -16.57 25.40 -6.32
N LEU A 99 -15.62 24.70 -6.93
CA LEU A 99 -14.23 24.70 -6.47
C LEU A 99 -13.60 26.10 -6.54
N ILE A 100 -14.07 26.95 -7.46
CA ILE A 100 -13.61 28.33 -7.60
C ILE A 100 -14.56 29.24 -6.82
N GLU A 101 -14.13 29.75 -5.67
CA GLU A 101 -14.89 30.72 -4.88
C GLU A 101 -14.94 32.07 -5.60
N GLY A 102 -13.80 32.55 -6.08
CA GLY A 102 -13.67 33.87 -6.71
C GLY A 102 -12.69 33.86 -7.88
N PHE A 103 -12.98 34.68 -8.88
CA PHE A 103 -12.17 34.82 -10.08
C PHE A 103 -11.92 36.31 -10.34
N PHE A 104 -10.65 36.68 -10.42
CA PHE A 104 -10.19 38.06 -10.57
C PHE A 104 -9.31 38.18 -11.81
N VAL A 105 -9.62 39.15 -12.67
CA VAL A 105 -8.75 39.55 -13.78
C VAL A 105 -8.17 40.91 -13.46
N VAL A 106 -6.85 41.01 -13.44
CA VAL A 106 -6.14 42.25 -13.11
C VAL A 106 -5.29 42.66 -14.31
N GLU A 107 -5.53 43.87 -14.81
CA GLU A 107 -4.80 44.49 -15.91
C GLU A 107 -4.15 45.78 -15.38
N ASP A 108 -2.86 45.99 -15.65
CA ASP A 108 -2.10 47.16 -15.15
C ASP A 108 -2.15 47.36 -13.62
N GLY A 109 -2.27 46.27 -12.86
CA GLY A 109 -2.40 46.34 -11.38
C GLY A 109 -3.77 46.82 -10.90
N GLN A 110 -4.74 47.02 -11.80
CA GLN A 110 -6.12 47.35 -11.48
C GLN A 110 -7.03 46.16 -11.77
N VAL A 111 -7.93 45.82 -10.84
CA VAL A 111 -8.88 44.71 -11.02
C VAL A 111 -9.92 45.13 -12.05
N ARG A 112 -9.94 44.45 -13.20
CA ARG A 112 -10.82 44.76 -14.34
C ARG A 112 -12.14 44.01 -14.29
N SER A 113 -12.12 42.74 -13.88
CA SER A 113 -13.33 41.95 -13.76
C SER A 113 -13.26 41.03 -12.55
N VAL A 114 -14.41 40.89 -11.90
CA VAL A 114 -14.60 39.92 -10.82
C VAL A 114 -15.83 39.08 -11.12
N ALA A 115 -15.63 37.77 -11.17
CA ALA A 115 -16.69 36.79 -11.32
C ALA A 115 -16.63 35.80 -10.15
N VAL A 116 -17.78 35.49 -9.57
CA VAL A 116 -17.89 34.62 -8.39
C VAL A 116 -18.79 33.44 -8.75
N SER A 117 -18.49 32.26 -8.20
CA SER A 117 -19.25 31.04 -8.50
C SER A 117 -20.73 31.12 -8.12
N ASP A 118 -21.17 32.05 -7.26
CA ASP A 118 -22.57 32.24 -6.88
C ASP A 118 -23.34 33.25 -7.76
N GLY A 119 -22.68 33.86 -8.76
CA GLY A 119 -23.28 34.86 -9.65
C GLY A 119 -23.40 36.27 -9.08
N ARG A 120 -22.95 36.54 -7.85
CA ARG A 120 -22.88 37.89 -7.27
C ARG A 120 -21.53 38.52 -7.61
N THR A 121 -21.55 39.62 -8.35
CA THR A 121 -20.37 40.50 -8.46
C THR A 121 -20.00 40.99 -7.07
N PRO A 122 -18.80 40.66 -6.55
CA PRO A 122 -18.36 41.18 -5.27
C PRO A 122 -18.06 42.66 -5.42
N GLU A 123 -18.39 43.43 -4.40
CA GLU A 123 -17.96 44.82 -4.33
C GLU A 123 -16.42 44.89 -4.36
N PRO A 124 -15.83 45.85 -5.09
CA PRO A 124 -14.38 45.98 -5.26
C PRO A 124 -13.59 46.13 -3.95
N GLU A 125 -14.26 46.38 -2.82
CA GLU A 125 -13.66 46.47 -1.48
C GLU A 125 -13.41 45.12 -0.78
N ARG A 126 -13.95 43.99 -1.27
CA ARG A 126 -13.76 42.64 -0.68
C ARG A 126 -12.69 41.79 -1.38
N ILE A 127 -11.62 42.39 -1.89
CA ILE A 127 -10.49 41.60 -2.43
C ILE A 127 -9.82 40.86 -1.26
N PRO A 128 -9.74 39.52 -1.26
CA PRO A 128 -9.08 38.78 -0.20
C PRO A 128 -7.62 39.21 -0.03
N SER A 129 -7.12 39.25 1.21
CA SER A 129 -5.73 39.62 1.49
C SER A 129 -4.71 38.75 0.76
N ALA A 130 -5.06 37.48 0.49
CA ALA A 130 -4.25 36.58 -0.31
C ALA A 130 -4.17 36.98 -1.79
N VAL A 131 -5.24 37.54 -2.38
CA VAL A 131 -5.19 38.08 -3.75
C VAL A 131 -4.36 39.36 -3.78
N ARG A 132 -4.45 40.18 -2.73
CA ARG A 132 -3.63 41.40 -2.60
C ARG A 132 -2.14 41.08 -2.46
N ALA A 133 -1.78 40.04 -1.71
CA ALA A 133 -0.40 39.56 -1.61
C ALA A 133 0.18 39.16 -2.97
N VAL A 134 -0.61 38.49 -3.83
CA VAL A 134 -0.20 38.15 -5.21
C VAL A 134 0.06 39.40 -6.05
N LEU A 135 -0.75 40.45 -5.87
CA LEU A 135 -0.62 41.72 -6.61
C LEU A 135 0.54 42.57 -6.10
N ASP A 136 0.81 42.54 -4.80
CA ASP A 136 1.89 43.26 -4.14
C ASP A 136 3.25 42.54 -4.31
N ALA A 137 3.23 41.24 -4.61
CA ALA A 137 4.44 40.49 -4.90
C ALA A 137 5.12 41.04 -6.17
N PRO A 138 6.45 41.19 -6.18
CA PRO A 138 7.17 41.50 -7.41
C PRO A 138 6.85 40.39 -8.41
N GLY A 139 6.08 40.73 -9.45
CA GLY A 139 5.58 39.77 -10.43
C GLY A 139 6.71 38.88 -10.94
N PRO A 140 6.44 37.58 -11.22
CA PRO A 140 7.46 36.70 -11.77
C PRO A 140 8.07 37.37 -13.01
N PRO A 141 9.38 37.21 -13.27
CA PRO A 141 10.01 37.84 -14.42
C PRO A 141 9.15 37.58 -15.65
N ALA A 142 8.76 38.65 -16.35
CA ALA A 142 7.93 38.59 -17.54
C ALA A 142 8.43 37.42 -18.39
N PRO A 143 7.57 36.46 -18.80
CA PRO A 143 8.01 35.30 -19.54
C PRO A 143 8.91 35.76 -20.69
N MET A 144 10.14 35.26 -20.74
CA MET A 144 11.07 35.52 -21.84
C MET A 144 10.48 34.87 -23.09
N GLY A 145 9.63 35.61 -23.82
CA GLY A 145 8.91 35.14 -25.00
C GLY A 145 7.46 34.72 -24.73
N ARG A 146 6.82 34.13 -25.75
CA ARG A 146 5.46 33.61 -25.69
C ARG A 146 5.40 32.46 -24.66
N GLY A 147 4.66 32.61 -23.57
CA GLY A 147 4.56 31.53 -22.60
C GLY A 147 3.67 31.81 -21.39
N LEU A 148 3.09 30.74 -20.85
CA LEU A 148 2.51 30.72 -19.52
C LEU A 148 3.62 30.88 -18.47
N GLY A 149 3.46 31.80 -17.53
CA GLY A 149 4.22 31.74 -16.28
C GLY A 149 3.80 30.49 -15.48
N PRO A 150 4.69 29.91 -14.66
CA PRO A 150 4.28 28.84 -13.76
C PRO A 150 3.22 29.37 -12.79
N PRO A 151 2.19 28.57 -12.47
CA PRO A 151 1.17 28.99 -11.51
C PRO A 151 1.85 29.38 -10.20
N LEU A 152 1.44 30.52 -9.66
CA LEU A 152 1.81 30.98 -8.34
C LEU A 152 0.70 30.52 -7.40
N VAL A 153 1.05 29.64 -6.48
CA VAL A 153 0.14 29.20 -5.41
C VAL A 153 0.47 30.06 -4.21
N GLU A 154 -0.43 30.96 -3.79
CA GLU A 154 -0.30 31.72 -2.55
C GLU A 154 -1.32 31.25 -1.52
N GLY A 155 -0.84 30.54 -0.50
CA GLY A 155 -1.70 30.01 0.56
C GLY A 155 -2.51 28.76 0.14
N PRO A 156 -3.38 28.28 1.04
CA PRO A 156 -4.15 27.03 0.85
C PRO A 156 -5.26 27.11 -0.20
N GLY A 157 -5.51 28.27 -0.81
CA GLY A 157 -6.66 28.45 -1.68
C GLY A 157 -6.54 29.59 -2.70
N VAL A 158 -5.35 30.03 -3.10
CA VAL A 158 -5.23 30.97 -4.23
C VAL A 158 -4.30 30.41 -5.29
N LEU A 159 -4.85 30.22 -6.49
CA LEU A 159 -4.13 29.89 -7.71
C LEU A 159 -4.08 31.13 -8.59
N ALA A 160 -2.89 31.69 -8.76
CA ALA A 160 -2.66 32.85 -9.61
C ALA A 160 -1.84 32.48 -10.84
N MET A 161 -2.19 33.06 -11.99
CA MET A 161 -1.44 32.88 -13.22
C MET A 161 -1.31 34.19 -13.98
N MET A 162 -0.09 34.51 -14.39
CA MET A 162 0.20 35.68 -15.20
C MET A 162 0.26 35.28 -16.68
N THR A 163 -0.45 36.04 -17.53
CA THR A 163 -0.43 35.88 -18.98
C THR A 163 0.08 37.15 -19.64
N ILE A 164 0.92 37.00 -20.67
CA ILE A 164 1.18 38.09 -21.62
C ILE A 164 0.38 37.76 -22.87
N ARG A 165 -0.59 38.62 -23.19
CA ARG A 165 -1.38 38.50 -24.42
C ARG A 165 -0.43 38.85 -25.57
N GLY A 166 -0.15 37.88 -26.45
CA GLY A 166 0.77 38.09 -27.58
C GLY A 166 0.24 37.49 -28.89
N ARG A 167 0.34 38.24 -29.99
CA ARG A 167 0.07 37.73 -31.35
C ARG A 167 1.05 36.61 -31.72
N PRO A 168 0.68 35.68 -32.63
CA PRO A 168 1.59 34.67 -33.13
C PRO A 168 2.79 35.37 -33.77
N ASN A 169 4.00 34.84 -33.54
CA ASN A 169 5.17 35.17 -34.35
C ASN A 169 4.70 35.26 -35.81
N ALA A 170 4.67 36.47 -36.36
CA ALA A 170 4.83 36.60 -37.78
C ALA A 170 6.24 36.07 -38.02
N GLY A 171 6.34 34.80 -38.42
CA GLY A 171 7.55 34.26 -39.00
C GLY A 171 7.87 35.12 -40.22
N GLY A 172 8.57 36.23 -40.00
CA GLY A 172 9.37 36.81 -41.05
C GLY A 172 10.36 35.73 -41.47
N PRO A 173 10.51 35.46 -42.77
CA PRO A 173 11.52 34.52 -43.22
C PRO A 173 12.89 34.95 -42.66
N PRO A 174 13.81 33.99 -42.43
CA PRO A 174 15.15 34.31 -41.93
C PRO A 174 15.80 35.38 -42.83
N PRO A 175 16.70 36.22 -42.28
CA PRO A 175 17.37 37.25 -43.06
C PRO A 175 18.30 36.59 -44.07
N GLY A 176 17.77 36.33 -45.26
CA GLY A 176 18.48 35.80 -46.41
C GLY A 176 18.18 36.68 -47.61
N VAL A 177 19.17 37.52 -47.94
CA VAL A 177 19.53 38.03 -49.27
C VAL A 177 18.41 38.74 -50.06
N PHE A 178 18.69 39.97 -50.50
CA PHE A 178 17.88 40.88 -51.34
C PHE A 178 17.02 41.93 -50.61
N GLY A 179 17.67 43.04 -50.25
CA GLY A 179 17.50 44.32 -50.96
C GLY A 179 16.22 45.14 -50.80
N PHE A 180 15.11 44.58 -50.28
CA PHE A 180 13.89 45.35 -50.04
C PHE A 180 13.68 45.59 -48.55
N ARG A 181 14.03 46.80 -48.10
CA ARG A 181 13.66 47.32 -46.78
C ARG A 181 12.15 47.53 -46.76
N ARG A 182 11.37 46.48 -46.48
CA ARG A 182 9.97 46.65 -46.07
C ARG A 182 9.98 47.59 -44.84
N PRO A 183 9.04 48.54 -44.72
CA PRO A 183 8.89 49.30 -43.50
C PRO A 183 8.79 48.30 -42.36
N GLY A 184 9.72 48.34 -41.41
CA GLY A 184 9.63 47.52 -40.21
C GLY A 184 8.26 47.75 -39.57
N PRO A 185 7.63 46.72 -38.97
CA PRO A 185 6.38 46.93 -38.26
C PRO A 185 6.56 48.10 -37.28
N ARG A 186 5.63 49.06 -37.31
CA ARG A 186 5.63 50.18 -36.35
C ARG A 186 5.85 49.62 -34.94
N PRO A 187 6.68 50.22 -34.09
CA PRO A 187 6.73 49.85 -32.68
C PRO A 187 5.32 50.07 -32.10
N MET A 188 4.59 48.96 -31.93
CA MET A 188 3.29 48.97 -31.27
C MET A 188 3.52 49.10 -29.76
N PRO A 189 2.59 49.73 -29.04
CA PRO A 189 2.70 49.89 -27.59
C PRO A 189 2.89 48.52 -26.93
N ALA A 190 3.76 48.47 -25.91
CA ALA A 190 4.02 47.28 -25.11
C ALA A 190 2.69 46.67 -24.64
N GLU A 191 2.41 45.42 -25.03
CA GLU A 191 1.22 44.70 -24.60
C GLU A 191 1.29 44.47 -23.09
N ARG A 192 0.16 44.72 -22.42
CA ARG A 192 0.06 44.84 -20.96
C ARG A 192 -0.07 43.46 -20.30
N PRO A 193 0.60 43.21 -19.18
CA PRO A 193 0.47 41.94 -18.45
C PRO A 193 -0.94 41.83 -17.85
N VAL A 194 -1.58 40.67 -18.06
CA VAL A 194 -2.89 40.34 -17.50
C VAL A 194 -2.73 39.20 -16.51
N TRP A 195 -3.08 39.47 -15.26
CA TRP A 195 -3.15 38.47 -14.21
C TRP A 195 -4.56 37.87 -14.16
N VAL A 196 -4.62 36.55 -14.11
CA VAL A 196 -5.85 35.81 -13.87
C VAL A 196 -5.65 35.04 -12.58
N ILE A 197 -6.49 35.31 -11.59
CA ILE A 197 -6.38 34.76 -10.24
C ILE A 197 -7.68 34.04 -9.91
N ALA A 198 -7.59 32.76 -9.55
CA ALA A 198 -8.69 31.97 -9.03
C ALA A 198 -8.46 31.70 -7.53
N VAL A 199 -9.47 31.99 -6.73
CA VAL A 199 -9.55 31.63 -5.31
C VAL A 199 -10.31 30.32 -5.23
N ILE A 200 -9.71 29.33 -4.59
CA ILE A 200 -10.25 27.99 -4.37
C ILE A 200 -11.03 27.96 -3.06
N ASP A 201 -12.27 27.47 -3.12
CA ASP A 201 -13.11 27.26 -1.95
C ASP A 201 -12.58 26.08 -1.13
N LEU A 202 -11.92 26.40 0.00
CA LEU A 202 -11.38 25.40 0.90
C LEU A 202 -12.47 24.56 1.59
N GLY A 203 -13.69 25.09 1.70
CA GLY A 203 -14.86 24.38 2.20
C GLY A 203 -15.27 23.25 1.27
N VAL A 204 -15.30 23.48 -0.04
CA VAL A 204 -15.56 22.43 -1.05
C VAL A 204 -14.45 21.38 -1.02
N VAL A 205 -13.18 21.83 -0.94
CA VAL A 205 -12.04 20.89 -0.86
C VAL A 205 -12.15 19.99 0.37
N THR A 206 -12.45 20.56 1.54
CA THR A 206 -12.47 19.81 2.82
C THR A 206 -13.74 19.00 3.05
N ARG A 207 -14.89 19.43 2.53
CA ARG A 207 -16.20 18.79 2.78
C ARG A 207 -16.66 17.86 1.67
N GLU A 208 -16.15 18.04 0.45
CA GLU A 208 -16.59 17.26 -0.71
C GLU A 208 -15.42 16.48 -1.31
N LEU A 209 -14.38 17.18 -1.78
CA LEU A 209 -13.30 16.58 -2.57
C LEU A 209 -12.41 15.62 -1.77
N LEU A 210 -11.85 16.06 -0.64
CA LEU A 210 -10.99 15.21 0.21
C LEU A 210 -11.75 13.99 0.79
N PRO A 211 -12.99 14.13 1.28
CA PRO A 211 -13.80 12.97 1.69
C PRO A 211 -14.11 11.99 0.57
N GLU A 212 -14.38 12.47 -0.65
CA GLU A 212 -14.69 11.61 -1.79
C GLU A 212 -13.44 10.84 -2.24
N LEU A 213 -12.30 11.52 -2.40
CA LEU A 213 -11.02 10.90 -2.77
C LEU A 213 -10.55 9.90 -1.70
N SER A 214 -10.72 10.25 -0.42
CA SER A 214 -10.39 9.36 0.70
C SER A 214 -11.17 8.05 0.63
N ARG A 215 -12.49 8.12 0.39
CA ARG A 215 -13.34 6.92 0.26
C ARG A 215 -12.99 6.10 -0.98
N ARG A 216 -12.72 6.76 -2.11
CA ARG A 216 -12.41 6.07 -3.38
C ARG A 216 -11.07 5.32 -3.33
N HIS A 217 -10.02 5.92 -2.79
CA HIS A 217 -8.66 5.35 -2.84
C HIS A 217 -8.30 4.45 -1.68
N PHE A 218 -8.89 4.67 -0.50
CA PHE A 218 -8.49 3.99 0.73
C PHE A 218 -9.62 3.21 1.42
N GLY A 219 -10.89 3.52 1.14
CA GLY A 219 -12.02 2.81 1.78
C GLY A 219 -12.09 3.01 3.30
N PRO A 220 -12.79 2.13 4.04
CA PRO A 220 -13.02 2.29 5.49
C PRO A 220 -11.85 1.80 6.38
N ASP A 221 -10.96 0.98 5.84
CA ASP A 221 -9.88 0.33 6.60
C ASP A 221 -8.70 1.26 6.91
N TRP A 222 -8.67 2.41 6.26
CA TRP A 222 -7.61 3.41 6.37
C TRP A 222 -8.18 4.78 6.77
N GLN A 223 -7.44 5.46 7.62
CA GLN A 223 -7.67 6.84 8.02
C GLN A 223 -6.76 7.75 7.20
N VAL A 224 -7.35 8.85 6.73
CA VAL A 224 -6.67 9.85 5.92
C VAL A 224 -6.70 11.17 6.66
N THR A 225 -5.54 11.77 6.84
CA THR A 225 -5.34 13.09 7.42
C THR A 225 -4.62 13.97 6.40
N VAL A 226 -5.09 15.17 6.14
CA VAL A 226 -4.36 16.15 5.32
C VAL A 226 -3.92 17.27 6.24
N ARG A 227 -2.62 17.54 6.29
CA ARG A 227 -2.04 18.59 7.13
C ARG A 227 -1.36 19.66 6.28
N ALA A 228 -1.59 20.92 6.61
CA ALA A 228 -0.89 22.04 6.03
C ALA A 228 0.44 22.24 6.76
N LEU A 229 1.56 22.05 6.06
CA LEU A 229 2.92 22.08 6.63
C LEU A 229 3.35 23.47 7.13
N ARG A 230 2.82 24.54 6.52
CA ARG A 230 3.19 25.91 6.89
C ARG A 230 2.78 26.29 8.31
N ASP A 231 1.57 25.91 8.70
CA ASP A 231 0.92 26.34 9.95
C ASP A 231 0.58 25.15 10.86
N ASP A 232 1.10 23.96 10.54
CA ASP A 232 0.83 22.65 11.18
C ASP A 232 -0.67 22.35 11.42
N ARG A 233 -1.53 22.89 10.55
CA ARG A 233 -2.99 22.81 10.72
C ARG A 233 -3.54 21.58 10.01
N ILE A 234 -4.38 20.82 10.70
CA ILE A 234 -5.16 19.74 10.08
C ILE A 234 -6.23 20.36 9.17
N VAL A 235 -6.15 20.08 7.87
CA VAL A 235 -7.08 20.55 6.83
C VAL A 235 -8.25 19.58 6.71
N TYR A 236 -7.99 18.27 6.80
CA TYR A 236 -8.99 17.23 6.74
C TYR A 236 -8.55 16.03 7.58
N GLN A 237 -9.51 15.35 8.20
CA GLN A 237 -9.27 14.11 8.93
C GLN A 237 -10.50 13.21 8.80
N SER A 238 -10.32 11.98 8.36
CA SER A 238 -11.44 11.04 8.19
C SER A 238 -11.91 10.40 9.50
N ALA A 239 -11.04 10.31 10.51
CA ALA A 239 -11.36 9.71 11.82
C ALA A 239 -10.69 10.47 12.97
N LEU A 240 -11.36 10.57 14.11
CA LEU A 240 -10.98 11.46 15.22
C LEU A 240 -9.76 11.00 16.05
N GLN A 241 -9.20 9.81 15.77
CA GLN A 241 -8.07 9.30 16.56
C GLN A 241 -6.75 9.61 15.86
N PRO A 242 -5.82 10.32 16.53
CA PRO A 242 -4.48 10.51 16.00
C PRO A 242 -3.74 9.17 16.05
N HIS A 243 -3.31 8.68 14.90
CA HIS A 243 -2.47 7.49 14.76
C HIS A 243 -1.17 7.88 14.06
N ARG A 244 -0.10 7.13 14.33
CA ARG A 244 1.17 7.34 13.64
C ARG A 244 0.97 7.05 12.15
N PRO A 245 1.37 7.95 11.24
CA PRO A 245 1.20 7.72 9.82
C PRO A 245 2.11 6.58 9.36
N GLU A 246 1.55 5.65 8.60
CA GLU A 246 2.31 4.59 7.92
C GLU A 246 2.81 5.04 6.55
N PHE A 247 2.11 5.99 5.93
CA PHE A 247 2.48 6.57 4.66
C PHE A 247 2.27 8.08 4.69
N THR A 248 3.19 8.78 4.02
CA THR A 248 3.17 10.22 3.93
C THR A 248 3.61 10.65 2.54
N THR A 249 2.80 11.46 1.87
CA THR A 249 3.16 12.06 0.57
C THR A 249 2.84 13.55 0.55
N PRO A 250 3.66 14.40 -0.08
CA PRO A 250 3.27 15.78 -0.29
C PRO A 250 2.06 15.87 -1.23
N LEU A 251 1.22 16.88 -1.00
CA LEU A 251 0.17 17.34 -1.90
C LEU A 251 0.50 18.77 -2.34
N LEU A 252 -0.12 19.24 -3.42
CA LEU A 252 0.13 20.54 -4.03
C LEU A 252 1.54 20.66 -4.63
N GLU A 253 2.10 19.56 -5.13
CA GLU A 253 3.28 19.62 -6.00
C GLU A 253 2.82 19.93 -7.43
N ILE A 254 2.28 21.14 -7.64
CA ILE A 254 1.92 21.61 -8.98
C ILE A 254 3.22 21.80 -9.76
N ARG A 255 3.68 20.74 -10.44
CA ARG A 255 4.80 20.77 -11.39
C ARG A 255 4.27 21.34 -12.71
N PRO A 256 4.65 22.57 -13.10
CA PRO A 256 4.33 23.06 -14.43
C PRO A 256 5.32 22.42 -15.40
N GLY A 257 4.96 21.28 -16.00
CA GLY A 257 5.86 20.58 -16.90
C GLY A 257 5.14 19.91 -18.05
N ARG A 258 5.29 20.48 -19.26
CA ARG A 258 5.29 19.65 -20.47
C ARG A 258 6.39 18.59 -20.33
N PRO A 259 6.18 17.35 -20.79
CA PRO A 259 7.18 16.27 -20.72
C PRO A 259 8.53 16.61 -21.40
N GLU A 260 8.57 17.63 -22.28
CA GLU A 260 9.76 17.99 -23.05
C GLU A 260 10.75 18.93 -22.31
N ALA A 261 10.36 19.52 -21.17
CA ALA A 261 11.23 20.41 -20.39
C ALA A 261 12.17 19.68 -19.40
N GLU A 262 12.07 18.35 -19.34
CA GLU A 262 12.72 17.48 -18.35
C GLU A 262 14.26 17.35 -18.54
N GLN A 263 14.81 17.80 -19.66
CA GLN A 263 16.25 17.71 -19.96
C GLN A 263 17.04 18.99 -19.65
N ARG A 264 16.40 20.07 -19.17
CA ARG A 264 17.13 21.30 -18.85
C ARG A 264 17.42 21.36 -17.35
N PRO A 265 18.70 21.43 -16.93
CA PRO A 265 19.02 21.56 -15.51
C PRO A 265 18.35 22.83 -14.95
N PRO A 266 17.85 22.79 -13.71
CA PRO A 266 17.25 23.97 -13.08
C PRO A 266 18.25 25.12 -13.11
N GLY A 267 17.83 26.25 -13.68
CA GLY A 267 18.63 27.47 -13.66
C GLY A 267 18.92 27.88 -12.19
N PRO A 268 20.10 28.42 -11.90
CA PRO A 268 20.47 28.80 -10.54
C PRO A 268 19.50 29.88 -10.03
N GLY A 269 18.78 29.59 -8.94
CA GLY A 269 18.01 30.59 -8.21
C GLY A 269 16.49 30.39 -8.08
N ARG A 270 15.89 29.29 -8.56
CA ARG A 270 14.49 28.99 -8.20
C ARG A 270 14.47 28.24 -6.86
N PRO A 271 13.95 28.84 -5.76
CA PRO A 271 13.83 28.13 -4.50
C PRO A 271 12.93 26.90 -4.68
N PRO A 272 13.25 25.76 -4.04
CA PRO A 272 12.33 24.63 -3.95
C PRO A 272 10.98 25.14 -3.42
N ARG A 273 9.89 24.85 -4.12
CA ARG A 273 8.56 25.11 -3.55
C ARG A 273 8.36 24.09 -2.44
N GLU A 274 8.36 24.55 -1.20
CA GLU A 274 8.06 23.70 -0.06
C GLU A 274 6.68 23.07 -0.25
N PRO A 275 6.53 21.75 -0.02
CA PRO A 275 5.24 21.10 -0.10
C PRO A 275 4.31 21.79 0.90
N ARG A 276 3.19 22.33 0.39
CA ARG A 276 2.30 23.14 1.24
C ARG A 276 1.46 22.24 2.12
N TRP A 277 0.99 21.12 1.59
CA TRP A 277 0.17 20.14 2.29
C TRP A 277 0.81 18.76 2.23
N GLN A 278 0.42 17.92 3.18
CA GLN A 278 0.92 16.57 3.32
C GLN A 278 -0.24 15.62 3.58
N LEU A 279 -0.32 14.56 2.78
CA LEU A 279 -1.25 13.45 2.95
C LEU A 279 -0.68 12.44 3.93
N GLU A 280 -1.35 12.39 5.06
CA GLU A 280 -1.35 11.45 6.16
C GLU A 280 -2.15 10.16 5.94
N VAL A 281 -1.57 8.96 5.87
CA VAL A 281 -2.39 7.73 5.89
C VAL A 281 -1.98 6.79 7.00
N ALA A 282 -2.96 6.37 7.80
CA ALA A 282 -2.80 5.43 8.90
C ALA A 282 -3.91 4.37 8.87
N PRO A 283 -3.74 3.19 9.47
CA PRO A 283 -4.81 2.19 9.56
C PRO A 283 -5.96 2.67 10.46
N THR A 284 -7.19 2.22 10.17
CA THR A 284 -8.37 2.53 11.01
C THR A 284 -8.39 1.76 12.32
N ARG A 285 -7.75 0.59 12.37
CA ARG A 285 -7.67 -0.27 13.56
C ARG A 285 -6.25 -0.76 13.75
N GLY A 286 -5.66 -0.38 14.88
CA GLY A 286 -4.33 -0.82 15.28
C GLY A 286 -3.25 -0.36 14.32
N THR A 287 -2.13 -1.08 14.33
CA THR A 287 -1.05 -0.93 13.36
C THR A 287 -1.09 -2.07 12.34
N LEU A 288 -0.51 -1.89 11.16
CA LEU A 288 -0.29 -2.98 10.20
C LEU A 288 0.50 -4.15 10.84
N GLU A 289 1.35 -3.85 11.83
CA GLU A 289 2.02 -4.81 12.70
C GLU A 289 1.04 -5.69 13.46
N GLU A 290 0.09 -5.10 14.17
CA GLU A 290 -0.88 -5.84 14.98
C GLU A 290 -1.81 -6.74 14.13
N LEU A 291 -2.20 -6.28 12.94
CA LEU A 291 -3.05 -7.08 12.03
C LEU A 291 -2.32 -8.31 11.50
N VAL A 292 -1.06 -8.16 11.09
CA VAL A 292 -0.25 -9.26 10.57
C VAL A 292 0.19 -10.20 11.69
N ASP A 293 0.52 -9.68 12.88
CA ASP A 293 0.95 -10.48 14.02
C ASP A 293 -0.20 -11.31 14.61
N ALA A 294 -1.42 -10.79 14.63
CA ALA A 294 -2.60 -11.56 15.01
C ALA A 294 -2.84 -12.75 14.07
N ALA A 295 -2.68 -12.55 12.75
CA ALA A 295 -2.78 -13.64 11.78
C ALA A 295 -1.64 -14.66 11.95
N ARG A 296 -0.41 -14.17 12.16
CA ARG A 296 0.78 -15.00 12.38
C ARG A 296 0.64 -15.89 13.62
N THR A 297 0.25 -15.32 14.76
CA THR A 297 0.06 -16.05 16.02
C THR A 297 -1.04 -17.10 15.91
N ARG A 298 -2.17 -16.78 15.27
CA ARG A 298 -3.23 -17.76 15.02
C ARG A 298 -2.77 -18.92 14.14
N ASN A 299 -2.03 -18.63 13.07
CA ASN A 299 -1.51 -19.66 12.16
C ASN A 299 -0.46 -20.54 12.84
N LEU A 300 0.41 -19.97 13.67
CA LEU A 300 1.36 -20.71 14.49
C LEU A 300 0.65 -21.58 15.54
N ALA A 301 -0.39 -21.07 16.20
CA ALA A 301 -1.17 -21.83 17.17
C ALA A 301 -1.89 -23.01 16.51
N LEU A 302 -2.55 -22.80 15.36
CA LEU A 302 -3.24 -23.86 14.61
C LEU A 302 -2.26 -24.93 14.11
N SER A 303 -1.11 -24.50 13.58
CA SER A 303 -0.07 -25.41 13.09
C SER A 303 0.61 -26.16 14.22
N GLY A 304 0.89 -25.49 15.35
CA GLY A 304 1.41 -26.11 16.58
C GLY A 304 0.44 -27.13 17.18
N ALA A 305 -0.86 -26.83 17.18
CA ALA A 305 -1.89 -27.78 17.60
C ALA A 305 -1.96 -29.02 16.69
N ALA A 306 -1.89 -28.83 15.37
CA ALA A 306 -1.84 -29.93 14.42
C ALA A 306 -0.57 -30.79 14.61
N LEU A 307 0.59 -30.16 14.81
CA LEU A 307 1.84 -30.87 15.10
C LEU A 307 1.77 -31.65 16.42
N GLY A 308 1.21 -31.03 17.47
CA GLY A 308 0.97 -31.66 18.76
C GLY A 308 0.06 -32.89 18.65
N LEU A 309 -0.99 -32.81 17.82
CA LEU A 309 -1.86 -33.95 17.53
C LEU A 309 -1.12 -35.08 16.82
N LEU A 310 -0.26 -34.76 15.84
CA LEU A 310 0.58 -35.76 15.16
C LEU A 310 1.59 -36.42 16.12
N CYS A 311 2.24 -35.63 16.98
CA CYS A 311 3.12 -36.14 18.04
C CYS A 311 2.37 -37.09 18.98
N ALA A 312 1.18 -36.70 19.43
CA ALA A 312 0.35 -37.51 20.31
C ALA A 312 -0.09 -38.82 19.65
N ALA A 313 -0.58 -38.76 18.41
CA ALA A 313 -1.00 -39.93 17.64
C ALA A 313 0.15 -40.91 17.40
N ALA A 314 1.34 -40.40 17.04
CA ALA A 314 2.51 -41.23 16.87
C ALA A 314 3.02 -41.83 18.19
N GLY A 315 3.01 -41.05 19.27
CA GLY A 315 3.34 -41.55 20.61
C GLY A 315 2.41 -42.67 21.06
N LEU A 316 1.10 -42.50 20.86
CA LEU A 316 0.08 -43.53 21.10
C LEU A 316 0.35 -44.80 20.28
N LEU A 317 0.70 -44.65 19.00
CA LEU A 317 1.02 -45.77 18.12
C LEU A 317 2.32 -46.50 18.53
N MET A 318 3.36 -45.77 18.94
CA MET A 318 4.58 -46.38 19.46
C MET A 318 4.32 -47.13 20.76
N LEU A 319 3.53 -46.55 21.67
CA LEU A 319 3.13 -47.20 22.91
C LEU A 319 2.30 -48.46 22.67
N SER A 320 1.35 -48.42 21.73
CA SER A 320 0.52 -49.58 21.40
C SER A 320 1.36 -50.71 20.79
N LEU A 321 2.29 -50.37 19.89
CA LEU A 321 3.19 -51.34 19.26
C LEU A 321 4.18 -51.94 20.26
N ALA A 322 4.72 -51.12 21.18
CA ALA A 322 5.59 -51.61 22.26
C ALA A 322 4.85 -52.56 23.21
N ARG A 323 3.60 -52.24 23.58
CA ARG A 323 2.75 -53.10 24.41
C ARG A 323 2.42 -54.42 23.71
N ALA A 324 2.02 -54.37 22.44
CA ALA A 324 1.68 -55.56 21.65
C ALA A 324 2.89 -56.52 21.52
N ARG A 325 4.09 -55.98 21.29
CA ARG A 325 5.33 -56.78 21.22
C ARG A 325 5.68 -57.44 22.55
N ARG A 326 5.56 -56.71 23.66
CA ARG A 326 5.83 -57.25 25.02
C ARG A 326 4.90 -58.41 25.35
N LEU A 327 3.62 -58.28 24.99
CA LEU A 327 2.63 -59.34 25.21
C LEU A 327 2.92 -60.59 24.37
N SER A 328 3.31 -60.41 23.10
CA SER A 328 3.69 -61.52 22.21
C SER A 328 4.89 -62.31 22.75
N ARG A 329 5.94 -61.62 23.23
CA ARG A 329 7.12 -62.26 23.83
C ARG A 329 6.77 -63.11 25.05
N LEU A 330 6.00 -62.55 25.99
CA LEU A 330 5.56 -63.27 27.19
C LEU A 330 4.72 -64.51 26.85
N ARG A 331 3.86 -64.43 25.83
CA ARG A 331 3.08 -65.59 25.36
C ARG A 331 3.97 -66.70 24.81
N MET A 332 4.99 -66.36 24.03
CA MET A 332 5.95 -67.34 23.51
C MET A 332 6.80 -67.96 24.62
N GLU A 333 7.30 -67.14 25.56
CA GLU A 333 8.07 -67.60 26.72
C GLU A 333 7.26 -68.53 27.62
N LEU A 334 5.97 -68.22 27.86
CA LEU A 334 5.09 -69.05 28.68
C LEU A 334 4.72 -70.36 27.97
N VAL A 335 4.41 -70.34 26.68
CA VAL A 335 4.14 -71.57 25.91
C VAL A 335 5.38 -72.46 25.88
N ALA A 336 6.57 -71.88 25.65
CA ALA A 336 7.83 -72.62 25.68
C ALA A 336 8.11 -73.20 27.08
N GLY A 337 7.92 -72.40 28.14
CA GLY A 337 8.11 -72.82 29.53
C GLY A 337 7.17 -73.94 29.95
N VAL A 338 5.85 -73.77 29.75
CA VAL A 338 4.84 -74.79 30.08
C VAL A 338 5.07 -76.07 29.28
N SER A 339 5.43 -75.98 27.99
CA SER A 339 5.73 -77.17 27.19
C SER A 339 6.93 -77.94 27.72
N HIS A 340 7.97 -77.24 28.16
CA HIS A 340 9.17 -77.85 28.70
C HIS A 340 8.92 -78.49 30.07
N GLU A 341 8.21 -77.78 30.95
CA GLU A 341 7.86 -78.25 32.30
C GLU A 341 6.85 -79.40 32.28
N LEU A 342 5.95 -79.48 31.29
CA LEU A 342 5.00 -80.60 31.17
C LEU A 342 5.59 -81.80 30.43
N ARG A 343 6.49 -81.59 29.47
CA ARG A 343 7.11 -82.68 28.71
C ARG A 343 7.87 -83.64 29.64
N THR A 344 8.54 -83.13 30.65
CA THR A 344 9.33 -83.92 31.60
C THR A 344 8.48 -84.90 32.43
N PRO A 345 7.47 -84.48 33.22
CA PRO A 345 6.62 -85.40 33.98
C PRO A 345 5.77 -86.31 33.08
N VAL A 346 5.32 -85.85 31.91
CA VAL A 346 4.62 -86.72 30.95
C VAL A 346 5.54 -87.84 30.45
N ALA A 347 6.79 -87.53 30.13
CA ALA A 347 7.76 -88.57 29.76
C ALA A 347 8.00 -89.57 30.91
N VAL A 348 8.00 -89.11 32.17
CA VAL A 348 8.09 -89.99 33.34
C VAL A 348 6.85 -90.88 33.47
N ILE A 349 5.64 -90.35 33.31
CA ILE A 349 4.39 -91.14 33.36
C ILE A 349 4.35 -92.18 32.25
N VAL A 350 4.71 -91.79 31.02
CA VAL A 350 4.75 -92.70 29.87
C VAL A 350 5.78 -93.81 30.12
N SER A 351 6.99 -93.46 30.57
CA SER A 351 8.01 -94.46 30.90
C SER A 351 7.58 -95.41 32.03
N ALA A 352 6.86 -94.92 33.04
CA ALA A 352 6.30 -95.77 34.09
C ALA A 352 5.17 -96.68 33.57
N ALA A 353 4.32 -96.17 32.67
CA ALA A 353 3.24 -96.94 32.04
C ALA A 353 3.78 -98.04 31.11
N ASP A 354 4.82 -97.75 30.33
CA ASP A 354 5.49 -98.73 29.48
C ASP A 354 6.12 -99.85 30.32
N ASN A 355 6.78 -99.51 31.44
CA ASN A 355 7.31 -100.51 32.38
C ASN A 355 6.22 -101.42 32.99
N LEU A 356 5.01 -100.87 33.23
CA LEU A 356 3.86 -101.67 33.70
C LEU A 356 3.30 -102.56 32.58
N ALA A 357 3.21 -102.05 31.35
CA ALA A 357 2.71 -102.79 30.19
C ALA A 357 3.63 -103.95 29.77
N ASP A 358 4.94 -103.76 29.87
CA ASP A 358 5.96 -104.78 29.58
C ASP A 358 6.08 -105.83 30.69
N GLY A 359 5.29 -105.73 31.77
CA GLY A 359 5.24 -106.72 32.83
C GLY A 359 6.48 -106.73 33.73
N VAL A 360 7.20 -105.60 33.82
CA VAL A 360 8.39 -105.50 34.69
C VAL A 360 8.00 -105.55 36.18
N VAL A 361 6.76 -105.14 36.53
CA VAL A 361 6.23 -105.24 37.89
C VAL A 361 5.43 -106.53 38.05
N THR A 362 6.06 -107.56 38.62
CA THR A 362 5.52 -108.93 38.77
C THR A 362 5.29 -109.35 40.22
N THR A 363 4.98 -108.44 41.14
CA THR A 363 4.67 -108.79 42.54
C THR A 363 3.69 -107.81 43.21
N PRO A 364 2.60 -108.31 43.83
CA PRO A 364 1.80 -107.55 44.79
C PRO A 364 2.28 -107.88 46.21
N GLU A 365 3.38 -107.28 46.66
CA GLU A 365 3.72 -107.28 48.09
C GLU A 365 4.27 -105.90 48.52
N GLN A 366 3.44 -105.25 49.35
CA GLN A 366 3.69 -104.11 50.26
C GLN A 366 3.88 -102.70 49.69
#